data_AF-A0A7C1V2N9-F1
#
_entry.id   AF-A0A7C1V2N9-F1
#
_cell.length_a   1.000
_cell.length_b   1.000
_cell.length_c   1.000
_cell.angle_alpha   90.00
_cell.angle_beta   90.00
_cell.angle_gamma   90.00
#
_symmetry.space_group_name_H-M   'P 1'
#
loop_
_entity.id
_entity.type
_entity.pdbx_description
1 polymer ?
#
loop_
_entity_poly.entity_id
_entity_poly.type
_entity_poly.pdbx_seq_one_letter_code
_entity_poly.pdbx_strand_id
1 'polypeptide(L)'
;MVTLTIDGQEIQAEEGQTILEVARQAGIEIPALCYHPLLEPFGACRLCVVEVIRHGRSRIETSCTHPAWDGLEVKTRSPAVVEARRVVLGLLLSRCPNVPLIQDLAREYGITEPPFPTDTPDEKCILCGLCVRTCHELVKADVLNFSQRGIERRVGPPFLEKTRQCIGCGACTIVCPTGAVEIVLEQEAVYKEKPLGPTSAIWVPSMQAVPRVPVIDTDACIRFRQNDRTEGEIADACGVCEMVCEAGAINFDQQDEVLELDVGAIIVATGFEMWDPHQLSQYSYGKSPNIITGLEFERLSNAGGPTGGEILLADGRKPERVAIIHCVGSRDENAHPYCSRICCMYSLKQAHLVRDKTGAEVYEFYMDMRAFGKAYEEFYERVQGEGVTFVRGRGAEVEVLPDGKLRVKGEDANLGRIVQVDVDMVVLSTAIEAPHDADRVAALFGLGRTADGFFAEAHPKMRPVETNTDGVFLAGTAQGPRDVPDTVAHAGAAASMALALLDKGEVTISPITSFVLTRYCMGCGKCVVVCPYTAISLGEDGKASVNAALCKGCGSCVAVCPSDAITLLHFTDDQIVAQIEGLFAASLVPAGV
;
A
#
# COMPACT_ATOMS: atom_id res chain seq x y z
N MET A 1 -0.07 -22.62 43.97
CA MET A 1 -0.16 -21.22 44.45
C MET A 1 0.77 -21.07 45.62
N VAL A 2 1.54 -19.99 45.65
CA VAL A 2 2.43 -19.64 46.75
C VAL A 2 1.90 -18.37 47.42
N THR A 3 2.08 -18.25 48.73
CA THR A 3 1.63 -17.08 49.48
C THR A 3 2.85 -16.28 49.92
N LEU A 4 2.89 -15.00 49.56
CA LEU A 4 3.93 -14.07 50.01
C LEU A 4 3.31 -12.79 50.56
N THR A 5 4.07 -12.10 51.40
CA THR A 5 3.66 -10.84 52.00
C THR A 5 4.48 -9.71 51.39
N ILE A 6 3.84 -8.76 50.71
CA ILE A 6 4.50 -7.56 50.16
C ILE A 6 3.99 -6.34 50.92
N ASP A 7 4.87 -5.60 51.57
CA ASP A 7 4.55 -4.42 52.40
C ASP A 7 3.44 -4.66 53.46
N GLY A 8 3.39 -5.88 53.99
CA GLY A 8 2.39 -6.30 54.98
C GLY A 8 1.08 -6.81 54.39
N GLN A 9 0.90 -6.78 53.07
CA GLN A 9 -0.24 -7.36 52.36
C GLN A 9 0.07 -8.79 51.93
N GLU A 10 -0.77 -9.73 52.35
CA GLU A 10 -0.69 -11.13 51.90
C GLU A 10 -1.29 -11.28 50.50
N ILE A 11 -0.52 -11.86 49.58
CA ILE A 11 -0.86 -11.98 48.16
C ILE A 11 -0.63 -13.41 47.71
N GLN A 12 -1.57 -13.96 46.95
CA GLN A 12 -1.42 -15.26 46.31
C GLN A 12 -0.83 -15.10 44.92
N ALA A 13 0.15 -15.93 44.61
CA ALA A 13 0.82 -15.97 43.32
C ALA A 13 0.79 -17.37 42.71
N GLU A 14 0.83 -17.42 41.39
CA GLU A 14 1.02 -18.66 40.66
C GLU A 14 2.48 -19.11 40.74
N GLU A 15 2.70 -20.42 40.67
CA GLU A 15 4.05 -20.98 40.76
C GLU A 15 4.84 -20.61 39.50
N GLY A 16 6.02 -19.99 39.69
CA GLY A 16 6.88 -19.50 38.60
C GLY A 16 6.78 -17.99 38.33
N GLN A 17 5.77 -17.29 38.87
CA GLN A 17 5.70 -15.83 38.78
C GLN A 17 6.86 -15.17 39.55
N THR A 18 7.34 -14.05 39.05
CA THR A 18 8.34 -13.22 39.72
C THR A 18 7.70 -12.27 40.72
N ILE A 19 8.44 -11.81 41.73
CA ILE A 19 7.92 -10.85 42.73
C ILE A 19 7.36 -9.59 42.04
N LEU A 20 7.97 -9.12 40.95
CA LEU A 20 7.51 -7.95 40.20
C LEU A 20 6.13 -8.18 39.54
N GLU A 21 5.90 -9.35 38.96
CA GLU A 21 4.62 -9.70 38.33
C GLU A 21 3.50 -9.76 39.35
N VAL A 22 3.77 -10.40 40.49
CA VAL A 22 2.83 -10.50 41.61
C VAL A 22 2.51 -9.11 42.18
N ALA A 23 3.53 -8.27 42.39
CA ALA A 23 3.34 -6.91 42.88
C ALA A 23 2.45 -6.09 41.92
N ARG A 24 2.67 -6.18 40.61
CA ARG A 24 1.86 -5.49 39.60
C ARG A 24 0.40 -5.96 39.58
N GLN A 25 0.16 -7.27 39.70
CA GLN A 25 -1.19 -7.81 39.79
C GLN A 25 -1.93 -7.33 41.04
N ALA A 26 -1.20 -7.12 42.15
CA ALA A 26 -1.75 -6.60 43.39
C ALA A 26 -1.84 -5.06 43.44
N GLY A 27 -1.45 -4.35 42.37
CA GLY A 27 -1.44 -2.88 42.32
C GLY A 27 -0.32 -2.23 43.15
N ILE A 28 0.71 -2.98 43.54
CA ILE A 28 1.89 -2.49 44.26
C ILE A 28 2.94 -2.03 43.24
N GLU A 29 3.30 -0.76 43.32
CA GLU A 29 4.22 -0.16 42.37
C GLU A 29 5.68 -0.44 42.74
N ILE A 30 6.38 -1.16 41.85
CA ILE A 30 7.83 -1.37 41.90
C ILE A 30 8.42 -0.85 40.59
N PRO A 31 9.30 0.16 40.62
CA PRO A 31 9.85 0.75 39.40
C PRO A 31 10.77 -0.24 38.68
N ALA A 32 10.53 -0.45 37.38
CA ALA A 32 11.33 -1.34 36.56
C ALA A 32 11.39 -0.82 35.11
N LEU A 33 12.58 -0.39 34.68
CA LEU A 33 12.79 0.17 33.33
C LEU A 33 13.21 -0.87 32.30
N CYS A 34 13.78 -2.02 32.71
CA CYS A 34 14.28 -3.05 31.81
C CYS A 34 13.37 -4.29 31.72
N TYR A 35 12.14 -4.22 32.22
CA TYR A 35 11.20 -5.34 32.25
C TYR A 35 10.15 -5.17 31.15
N HIS A 36 9.87 -6.25 30.44
CA HIS A 36 8.79 -6.33 29.45
C HIS A 36 8.18 -7.75 29.52
N PRO A 37 6.85 -7.91 29.53
CA PRO A 37 6.20 -9.21 29.76
C PRO A 37 6.49 -10.25 28.67
N LEU A 38 6.81 -9.81 27.45
CA LEU A 38 7.15 -10.70 26.33
C LEU A 38 8.64 -11.12 26.30
N LEU A 39 9.44 -10.72 27.28
CA LEU A 39 10.87 -11.01 27.33
C LEU A 39 11.21 -11.74 28.63
N GLU A 40 12.22 -12.61 28.60
CA GLU A 40 12.70 -13.26 29.82
C GLU A 40 13.16 -12.22 30.88
N PRO A 41 13.09 -12.53 32.19
CA PRO A 41 13.64 -11.67 33.22
C PRO A 41 15.16 -11.41 33.11
N PHE A 42 15.58 -10.14 33.10
CA PHE A 42 16.99 -9.76 32.93
C PHE A 42 17.62 -9.00 34.13
N GLY A 43 16.85 -8.18 34.84
CA GLY A 43 17.33 -7.49 36.05
C GLY A 43 18.45 -6.44 35.86
N ALA A 44 18.66 -5.92 34.65
CA ALA A 44 19.78 -4.99 34.39
C ALA A 44 19.64 -3.59 34.98
N CYS A 45 18.43 -3.00 35.00
CA CYS A 45 18.28 -1.62 35.48
C CYS A 45 18.42 -1.47 37.00
N ARG A 46 18.30 -2.56 37.77
CA ARG A 46 18.38 -2.61 39.25
C ARG A 46 17.44 -1.66 40.03
N LEU A 47 16.47 -1.01 39.38
CA LEU A 47 15.45 -0.21 40.07
C LEU A 47 14.42 -1.06 40.81
N CYS A 48 14.15 -2.25 40.27
CA CYS A 48 13.19 -3.19 40.83
C CYS A 48 13.68 -3.90 42.11
N VAL A 49 14.75 -3.40 42.74
CA VAL A 49 15.27 -3.98 43.98
C VAL A 49 14.23 -3.87 45.10
N VAL A 50 14.15 -4.93 45.89
CA VAL A 50 13.28 -5.06 47.06
C VAL A 50 14.06 -5.75 48.18
N GLU A 51 13.65 -5.53 49.43
CA GLU A 51 14.22 -6.25 50.57
C GLU A 51 13.42 -7.53 50.78
N VAL A 52 14.07 -8.67 50.53
CA VAL A 52 13.51 -9.99 50.76
C VAL A 52 13.99 -10.48 52.12
N ILE A 53 13.04 -10.77 53.01
CA ILE A 53 13.27 -11.24 54.37
C ILE A 53 12.88 -12.71 54.44
N ARG A 54 13.82 -13.55 54.86
CA ARG A 54 13.59 -14.99 55.03
C ARG A 54 14.32 -15.50 56.26
N HIS A 55 13.60 -16.21 57.13
CA HIS A 55 14.14 -16.78 58.38
C HIS A 55 14.98 -15.77 59.20
N GLY A 56 14.55 -14.51 59.27
CA GLY A 56 15.23 -13.44 60.01
C GLY A 56 16.49 -12.87 59.34
N ARG A 57 16.83 -13.30 58.12
CA ARG A 57 17.89 -12.67 57.29
C ARG A 57 17.25 -11.82 56.20
N SER A 58 17.68 -10.58 56.05
CA SER A 58 17.26 -9.71 54.95
C SER A 58 18.35 -9.55 53.91
N ARG A 59 17.94 -9.50 52.64
CA ARG A 59 18.82 -9.22 51.48
C ARG A 59 18.10 -8.33 50.49
N ILE A 60 18.87 -7.49 49.80
CA ILE A 60 18.37 -6.71 48.67
C ILE A 60 18.50 -7.56 47.41
N GLU A 61 17.38 -7.87 46.78
CA GLU A 61 17.29 -8.72 45.59
C GLU A 61 16.45 -8.02 44.51
N THR A 62 16.59 -8.42 43.24
CA THR A 62 15.79 -7.89 42.13
C THR A 62 14.44 -8.60 42.03
N SER A 63 13.34 -7.86 42.23
CA SER A 63 11.99 -8.44 42.18
C SER A 63 11.62 -9.02 40.82
N CYS A 64 12.20 -8.51 39.72
CA CYS A 64 11.86 -8.97 38.38
C CYS A 64 12.48 -10.32 38.01
N THR A 65 13.53 -10.77 38.69
CA THR A 65 14.19 -12.08 38.42
C THR A 65 14.01 -13.05 39.58
N HIS A 66 13.59 -12.57 40.75
CA HIS A 66 13.39 -13.42 41.91
C HIS A 66 12.00 -14.06 41.85
N PRO A 67 11.90 -15.40 41.81
CA PRO A 67 10.61 -16.08 41.83
C PRO A 67 9.89 -15.84 43.15
N ALA A 68 8.56 -15.77 43.11
CA ALA A 68 7.72 -15.78 44.30
C ALA A 68 7.75 -17.19 44.93
N TRP A 69 7.98 -17.25 46.24
CA TRP A 69 7.96 -18.48 47.04
C TRP A 69 7.06 -18.30 48.25
N ASP A 70 6.60 -19.43 48.78
CA ASP A 70 5.74 -19.46 49.94
C ASP A 70 6.48 -18.96 51.20
N GLY A 71 5.84 -18.07 51.95
CA GLY A 71 6.37 -17.48 53.17
C GLY A 71 7.46 -16.42 52.97
N LEU A 72 7.62 -15.86 51.77
CA LEU A 72 8.48 -14.68 51.55
C LEU A 72 7.84 -13.42 52.14
N GLU A 73 8.61 -12.66 52.91
CA GLU A 73 8.26 -11.28 53.28
C GLU A 73 9.10 -10.32 52.43
N VAL A 74 8.45 -9.42 51.70
CA VAL A 74 9.06 -8.46 50.79
C VAL A 74 8.70 -7.06 51.22
N LYS A 75 9.71 -6.18 51.35
CA LYS A 75 9.50 -4.74 51.58
C LYS A 75 9.95 -3.96 50.36
N THR A 76 9.06 -3.14 49.80
CA THR A 76 9.34 -2.38 48.57
C THR A 76 9.89 -0.98 48.85
N ARG A 77 9.72 -0.45 50.07
CA ARG A 77 10.19 0.89 50.49
C ARG A 77 10.94 0.90 51.83
N SER A 78 11.67 -0.15 52.18
CA SER A 78 12.51 -0.11 53.39
C SER A 78 13.66 0.90 53.24
N PRO A 79 14.26 1.40 54.34
CA PRO A 79 15.36 2.36 54.26
C PRO A 79 16.53 1.88 53.37
N ALA A 80 16.83 0.58 53.41
CA ALA A 80 17.86 -0.03 52.57
C ALA A 80 17.47 -0.04 51.08
N VAL A 81 16.21 -0.30 50.76
CA VAL A 81 15.70 -0.28 49.37
C VAL A 81 15.69 1.14 48.82
N VAL A 82 15.22 2.11 49.61
CA VAL A 82 15.18 3.52 49.21
C VAL A 82 16.59 4.01 48.92
N GLU A 83 17.56 3.71 49.78
CA GLU A 83 18.96 4.10 49.57
C GLU A 83 19.58 3.40 48.35
N ALA A 84 19.31 2.10 48.16
CA ALA A 84 19.79 1.36 46.99
C ALA A 84 19.24 1.96 45.68
N ARG A 85 17.93 2.28 45.64
CA ARG A 85 17.29 2.95 44.49
C ARG A 85 17.85 4.35 44.28
N ARG A 86 18.12 5.10 45.36
CA ARG A 86 18.74 6.43 45.29
C ARG A 86 20.12 6.39 44.63
N VAL A 87 20.95 5.42 45.00
CA VAL A 87 22.27 5.21 44.35
C VAL A 87 22.11 4.85 42.88
N VAL A 88 21.21 3.91 42.54
CA VAL A 88 20.97 3.50 41.15
C VAL A 88 20.44 4.66 40.31
N LEU A 89 19.44 5.40 40.80
CA LEU A 89 18.90 6.57 40.13
C LEU A 89 19.93 7.69 39.98
N GLY A 90 20.80 7.89 40.97
CA GLY A 90 21.93 8.83 40.86
C GLY A 90 22.87 8.46 39.72
N LEU A 91 23.22 7.17 39.59
CA LEU A 91 24.05 6.69 38.48
C LEU A 91 23.34 6.83 37.12
N LEU A 92 22.04 6.51 37.05
CA LEU A 92 21.23 6.67 35.84
C LEU A 92 21.11 8.15 35.44
N LEU A 93 20.92 9.05 36.40
CA LEU A 93 20.84 10.50 36.16
C LEU A 93 22.19 11.08 35.74
N SER A 94 23.31 10.61 36.29
CA SER A 94 24.64 11.00 35.83
C SER A 94 24.93 10.56 34.39
N ARG A 95 24.36 9.44 33.93
CA ARG A 95 24.48 8.99 32.54
C ARG A 95 23.52 9.72 31.61
N CYS A 96 22.27 9.89 32.03
CA CYS A 96 21.17 10.39 31.21
C CYS A 96 20.50 11.59 31.89
N PRO A 97 21.21 12.73 32.04
CA PRO A 97 20.75 13.85 32.87
C PRO A 97 19.50 14.56 32.31
N ASN A 98 19.30 14.48 30.99
CA ASN A 98 18.25 15.20 30.28
C ASN A 98 17.02 14.35 29.91
N VAL A 99 16.91 13.10 30.39
CA VAL A 99 15.76 12.23 30.11
C VAL A 99 14.65 12.47 31.14
N PRO A 100 13.44 12.95 30.74
CA PRO A 100 12.37 13.32 31.67
C PRO A 100 11.96 12.17 32.61
N LEU A 101 11.81 10.95 32.08
CA LEU A 101 11.48 9.77 32.87
C LEU A 101 12.48 9.50 34.00
N ILE A 102 13.78 9.70 33.75
CA ILE A 102 14.82 9.51 34.76
C ILE A 102 14.81 10.64 35.77
N GLN A 103 14.58 11.88 35.33
CA GLN A 103 14.46 13.04 36.23
C GLN A 103 13.26 12.93 37.17
N ASP A 104 12.10 12.48 36.65
CA ASP A 104 10.89 12.29 37.45
C ASP A 104 11.09 11.22 38.52
N LEU A 105 11.66 10.06 38.13
CA LEU A 105 12.02 9.00 39.07
C LEU A 105 13.07 9.48 40.09
N ALA A 106 14.09 10.20 39.66
CA ALA A 106 15.12 10.75 40.56
C ALA A 106 14.53 11.73 41.58
N ARG A 107 13.60 12.60 41.16
CA ARG A 107 12.90 13.55 42.03
C ARG A 107 12.07 12.85 43.10
N GLU A 108 11.41 11.72 42.79
CA GLU A 108 10.67 10.94 43.79
C GLU A 108 11.57 10.45 44.95
N TYR A 109 12.85 10.21 44.67
CA TYR A 109 13.85 9.77 45.65
C TYR A 109 14.75 10.92 46.15
N GLY A 110 14.36 12.18 45.90
CA GLY A 110 15.03 13.37 46.43
C GLY A 110 16.35 13.74 45.75
N ILE A 111 16.59 13.27 44.51
CA ILE A 111 17.77 13.59 43.72
C ILE A 111 17.40 14.65 42.68
N THR A 112 17.93 15.86 42.83
CA THR A 112 17.65 16.98 41.90
C THR A 112 18.79 17.22 40.91
N GLU A 113 20.01 16.78 41.22
CA GLU A 113 21.20 16.98 40.39
C GLU A 113 22.02 15.68 40.30
N PRO A 114 22.71 15.44 39.17
CA PRO A 114 23.54 14.25 39.00
C PRO A 114 24.71 14.26 39.99
N PRO A 115 24.96 13.16 40.74
CA PRO A 115 26.01 13.09 41.75
C PRO A 115 27.44 13.06 41.17
N PHE A 116 27.58 12.72 39.88
CA PHE A 116 28.84 12.71 39.14
C PHE A 116 28.74 13.60 37.90
N PRO A 117 29.84 14.27 37.50
CA PRO A 117 29.89 15.09 36.29
C PRO A 117 29.63 14.24 35.04
N THR A 118 28.92 14.82 34.07
CA THR A 118 28.52 14.15 32.84
C THR A 118 29.32 14.70 31.65
N ASP A 119 30.12 13.85 31.02
CA ASP A 119 30.89 14.20 29.81
C ASP A 119 30.04 14.10 28.52
N THR A 120 28.85 13.50 28.60
CA THR A 120 27.90 13.25 27.49
C THR A 120 26.47 13.64 27.88
N PRO A 121 26.15 14.94 28.00
CA PRO A 121 24.85 15.40 28.52
C PRO A 121 23.65 14.97 27.66
N ASP A 122 23.89 14.63 26.38
CA ASP A 122 22.86 14.22 25.42
C ASP A 122 22.62 12.70 25.38
N GLU A 123 23.35 11.90 26.17
CA GLU A 123 23.16 10.44 26.21
C GLU A 123 21.78 10.10 26.80
N LYS A 124 20.97 9.36 26.04
CA LYS A 124 19.64 8.90 26.46
C LYS A 124 19.62 7.42 26.88
N CYS A 125 20.62 6.64 26.48
CA CYS A 125 20.63 5.19 26.63
C CYS A 125 21.05 4.76 28.03
N ILE A 126 20.14 4.14 28.79
CA ILE A 126 20.42 3.58 30.12
C ILE A 126 21.02 2.17 30.09
N LEU A 127 21.37 1.64 28.90
CA LEU A 127 21.92 0.30 28.70
C LEU A 127 21.06 -0.84 29.30
N CYS A 128 19.74 -0.68 29.28
CA CYS A 128 18.79 -1.67 29.84
C CYS A 128 18.73 -2.99 29.06
N GLY A 129 19.13 -2.99 27.79
CA GLY A 129 19.17 -4.17 26.92
C GLY A 129 17.84 -4.58 26.31
N LEU A 130 16.72 -3.88 26.59
CA LEU A 130 15.40 -4.23 26.05
C LEU A 130 15.40 -4.31 24.51
N CYS A 131 16.03 -3.35 23.84
CA CYS A 131 16.15 -3.32 22.38
C CYS A 131 16.97 -4.49 21.82
N VAL A 132 18.11 -4.81 22.44
CA VAL A 132 18.97 -5.95 22.08
C VAL A 132 18.19 -7.26 22.21
N ARG A 133 17.54 -7.45 23.36
CA ARG A 133 16.79 -8.66 23.67
C ARG A 133 15.54 -8.79 22.81
N THR A 134 14.84 -7.70 22.53
CA THR A 134 13.72 -7.73 21.58
C THR A 134 14.19 -8.14 20.18
N CYS A 135 15.33 -7.61 19.72
CA CYS A 135 15.89 -7.96 18.42
C CYS A 135 16.30 -9.44 18.32
N HIS A 136 16.81 -10.01 19.41
CA HIS A 136 17.28 -11.39 19.48
C HIS A 136 16.17 -12.39 19.84
N GLU A 137 15.45 -12.18 20.94
CA GLU A 137 14.49 -13.13 21.49
C GLU A 137 13.14 -13.11 20.76
N LEU A 138 12.64 -11.92 20.39
CA LEU A 138 11.31 -11.76 19.76
C LEU A 138 11.36 -11.67 18.25
N VAL A 139 12.24 -10.82 17.71
CA VAL A 139 12.32 -10.57 16.26
C VAL A 139 13.18 -11.61 15.56
N LYS A 140 14.12 -12.25 16.26
CA LYS A 140 15.09 -13.21 15.70
C LYS A 140 15.93 -12.63 14.55
N ALA A 141 16.17 -11.31 14.57
CA ALA A 141 16.98 -10.64 13.55
C ALA A 141 18.47 -10.59 13.92
N ASP A 142 18.79 -10.69 15.22
CA ASP A 142 20.17 -10.72 15.76
C ASP A 142 21.07 -9.55 15.33
N VAL A 143 20.45 -8.39 15.10
CA VAL A 143 21.14 -7.19 14.62
C VAL A 143 21.74 -6.37 15.75
N LEU A 144 21.00 -6.14 16.84
CA LEU A 144 21.44 -5.26 17.92
C LEU A 144 22.21 -6.04 18.99
N ASN A 145 23.33 -5.50 19.46
CA ASN A 145 24.09 -6.05 20.57
C ASN A 145 24.71 -4.93 21.43
N PHE A 146 25.31 -5.30 22.57
CA PHE A 146 26.21 -4.42 23.31
C PHE A 146 27.60 -4.45 22.69
N SER A 147 27.99 -3.34 22.09
CA SER A 147 29.32 -3.11 21.55
C SER A 147 30.20 -2.36 22.55
N GLN A 148 31.52 -2.55 22.44
CA GLN A 148 32.54 -2.01 23.35
C GLN A 148 32.38 -2.49 24.81
N ARG A 149 33.19 -1.97 25.74
CA ARG A 149 33.22 -2.40 27.16
C ARG A 149 33.47 -1.20 28.07
N GLY A 150 33.17 -1.38 29.37
CA GLY A 150 33.39 -0.34 30.38
C GLY A 150 32.51 0.89 30.15
N ILE A 151 33.10 2.08 30.30
CA ILE A 151 32.42 3.37 30.13
C ILE A 151 32.01 3.66 28.67
N GLU A 152 32.67 3.03 27.69
CA GLU A 152 32.37 3.20 26.27
C GLU A 152 31.26 2.25 25.77
N ARG A 153 30.74 1.38 26.64
CA ARG A 153 29.72 0.39 26.26
C ARG A 153 28.49 1.10 25.68
N ARG A 154 28.06 0.66 24.50
CA ARG A 154 26.90 1.21 23.77
C ARG A 154 26.13 0.11 23.04
N VAL A 155 24.85 0.36 22.80
CA VAL A 155 24.01 -0.53 21.99
C VAL A 155 24.21 -0.19 20.52
N GLY A 156 24.38 -1.20 19.68
CA GLY A 156 24.48 -1.03 18.23
C GLY A 156 24.74 -2.36 17.53
N PRO A 157 24.78 -2.36 16.19
CA PRO A 157 25.18 -3.54 15.41
C PRO A 157 26.63 -3.94 15.72
N PRO A 158 27.05 -5.18 15.38
CA PRO A 158 28.44 -5.60 15.51
C PRO A 158 29.39 -4.56 14.91
N PHE A 159 30.43 -4.18 15.66
CA PHE A 159 31.42 -3.17 15.28
C PHE A 159 30.85 -1.76 15.03
N LEU A 160 29.58 -1.51 15.37
CA LEU A 160 28.85 -0.28 15.07
C LEU A 160 28.74 0.02 13.56
N GLU A 161 28.84 -1.01 12.73
CA GLU A 161 28.74 -0.89 11.27
C GLU A 161 27.31 -1.15 10.77
N LYS A 162 26.93 -0.49 9.67
CA LYS A 162 25.62 -0.71 9.05
C LYS A 162 25.51 -2.14 8.52
N THR A 163 24.42 -2.83 8.84
CA THR A 163 24.14 -4.19 8.38
C THR A 163 22.86 -4.26 7.57
N ARG A 164 22.86 -5.09 6.52
CA ARG A 164 21.67 -5.40 5.72
C ARG A 164 20.73 -6.41 6.39
N GLN A 165 21.15 -6.98 7.53
CA GLN A 165 20.31 -7.89 8.31
C GLN A 165 19.16 -7.18 9.04
N CYS A 166 19.28 -5.86 9.26
CA CYS A 166 18.19 -5.06 9.82
C CYS A 166 17.03 -4.98 8.84
N ILE A 167 15.88 -5.52 9.24
CA ILE A 167 14.63 -5.49 8.47
C ILE A 167 13.76 -4.26 8.77
N GLY A 168 14.24 -3.32 9.61
CA GLY A 168 13.53 -2.07 9.89
C GLY A 168 12.21 -2.23 10.68
N CYS A 169 12.01 -3.35 11.39
CA CYS A 169 10.73 -3.67 12.06
C CYS A 169 10.28 -2.70 13.17
N GLY A 170 11.19 -1.91 13.74
CA GLY A 170 10.89 -0.94 14.79
C GLY A 170 10.57 -1.45 16.18
N ALA A 171 10.55 -2.76 16.41
CA ALA A 171 10.27 -3.30 17.75
C ALA A 171 11.21 -2.75 18.84
N CYS A 172 12.47 -2.46 18.50
CA CYS A 172 13.47 -1.91 19.42
C CYS A 172 13.19 -0.49 19.91
N THR A 173 12.39 0.31 19.20
CA THR A 173 12.03 1.67 19.62
C THR A 173 10.86 1.66 20.56
N ILE A 174 9.85 0.85 20.25
CA ILE A 174 8.61 0.72 21.03
C ILE A 174 8.94 0.28 22.46
N VAL A 175 9.89 -0.65 22.61
CA VAL A 175 10.32 -1.14 23.93
C VAL A 175 11.33 -0.23 24.64
N CYS A 176 11.79 0.86 24.02
CA CYS A 176 12.84 1.70 24.61
C CYS A 176 12.24 2.66 25.66
N PRO A 177 12.56 2.52 26.97
CA PRO A 177 11.91 3.31 28.02
C PRO A 177 12.34 4.78 27.99
N THR A 178 13.53 5.09 27.47
CA THR A 178 14.09 6.45 27.48
C THR A 178 14.06 7.12 26.12
N GLY A 179 13.52 6.46 25.09
CA GLY A 179 13.59 6.94 23.71
C GLY A 179 15.03 7.06 23.19
N ALA A 180 15.97 6.26 23.69
CA ALA A 180 17.36 6.28 23.23
C ALA A 180 17.56 5.55 21.90
N VAL A 181 16.73 4.55 21.63
CA VAL A 181 16.63 3.93 20.31
C VAL A 181 15.44 4.59 19.65
N GLU A 182 15.74 5.44 18.69
CA GLU A 182 14.77 6.02 17.80
C GLU A 182 14.97 5.31 16.47
N ILE A 183 13.90 4.81 15.85
CA ILE A 183 13.94 4.63 14.41
C ILE A 183 13.93 6.08 14.02
N VAL A 184 15.09 6.56 13.60
CA VAL A 184 15.15 7.70 12.73
C VAL A 184 14.56 7.20 11.41
N LEU A 185 13.23 7.03 11.44
CA LEU A 185 12.40 7.36 10.31
C LEU A 185 12.82 8.80 10.21
N GLU A 186 13.50 9.15 9.13
CA GLU A 186 13.79 10.54 8.86
C GLU A 186 12.56 11.35 9.30
N GLN A 187 12.73 12.19 10.34
CA GLN A 187 11.63 12.69 11.16
C GLN A 187 10.41 13.04 10.29
N GLU A 188 9.30 12.38 10.65
CA GLU A 188 7.93 12.51 10.16
C GLU A 188 7.80 12.70 8.65
N ALA A 189 7.47 11.61 7.95
CA ALA A 189 6.96 11.70 6.60
C ALA A 189 5.60 12.43 6.62
N VAL A 190 5.61 13.76 6.66
CA VAL A 190 4.63 14.48 5.85
C VAL A 190 4.95 14.27 4.38
N TYR A 191 6.18 13.85 3.98
CA TYR A 191 6.48 12.66 3.13
C TYR A 191 7.98 12.52 2.85
N LYS A 192 8.57 11.31 2.97
CA LYS A 192 9.97 11.09 2.55
C LYS A 192 10.30 10.00 1.52
N GLU A 193 9.50 8.95 1.29
CA GLU A 193 9.60 8.12 0.05
C GLU A 193 8.23 7.62 -0.47
N LYS A 194 7.13 8.28 -0.07
CA LYS A 194 5.71 8.05 -0.45
C LYS A 194 5.27 6.58 -0.58
N PRO A 195 4.76 6.03 0.53
CA PRO A 195 3.33 5.79 0.63
C PRO A 195 2.78 6.55 1.84
N LEU A 196 1.63 7.22 1.67
CA LEU A 196 1.23 8.34 2.53
C LEU A 196 0.55 7.90 3.84
N GLY A 197 1.28 7.15 4.67
CA GLY A 197 0.88 6.71 6.00
C GLY A 197 1.55 5.37 6.36
N PRO A 198 1.72 5.05 7.65
CA PRO A 198 2.26 3.76 8.05
C PRO A 198 1.23 2.66 7.77
N THR A 199 1.49 1.78 6.80
CA THR A 199 0.79 0.50 6.73
C THR A 199 1.63 -0.51 7.49
N SER A 200 1.22 -0.82 8.71
CA SER A 200 1.63 -2.08 9.33
C SER A 200 1.27 -3.22 8.37
N ALA A 201 2.04 -4.31 8.41
CA ALA A 201 1.77 -5.47 7.56
C ALA A 201 0.33 -5.98 7.70
N ILE A 202 -0.29 -5.83 8.88
CA ILE A 202 -1.73 -5.98 9.06
C ILE A 202 -2.40 -4.60 9.07
N TRP A 203 -3.37 -4.36 8.20
CA TRP A 203 -4.04 -3.06 8.07
C TRP A 203 -5.48 -3.20 7.56
N VAL A 204 -6.27 -2.14 7.71
CA VAL A 204 -7.62 -2.03 7.12
C VAL A 204 -7.56 -0.99 6.01
N PRO A 205 -8.08 -1.25 4.79
CA PRO A 205 -7.95 -0.33 3.66
C PRO A 205 -8.42 1.10 3.90
N SER A 206 -9.53 1.25 4.59
CA SER A 206 -10.00 2.53 5.12
C SER A 206 -10.94 2.27 6.29
N MET A 207 -11.17 3.28 7.12
CA MET A 207 -12.13 3.18 8.22
C MET A 207 -13.57 2.91 7.74
N GLN A 208 -13.84 3.18 6.46
CA GLN A 208 -15.12 2.98 5.78
C GLN A 208 -15.12 1.77 4.84
N ALA A 209 -14.11 0.90 4.88
CA ALA A 209 -14.03 -0.28 4.02
C ALA A 209 -15.25 -1.20 4.19
N VAL A 210 -15.69 -1.84 3.09
CA VAL A 210 -16.80 -2.80 3.09
C VAL A 210 -16.38 -4.02 2.27
N PRO A 211 -16.23 -5.22 2.88
CA PRO A 211 -16.33 -5.47 4.32
C PRO A 211 -15.18 -4.81 5.10
N ARG A 212 -15.44 -4.34 6.33
CA ARG A 212 -14.43 -3.70 7.19
C ARG A 212 -13.59 -4.75 7.92
N VAL A 213 -12.79 -5.49 7.16
CA VAL A 213 -11.93 -6.55 7.67
C VAL A 213 -10.45 -6.17 7.51
N PRO A 214 -9.58 -6.50 8.48
CA PRO A 214 -8.15 -6.33 8.32
C PRO A 214 -7.60 -7.35 7.32
N VAL A 215 -6.56 -6.95 6.58
CA VAL A 215 -5.81 -7.79 5.64
C VAL A 215 -4.36 -7.80 6.07
N ILE A 216 -3.72 -8.97 5.96
CA ILE A 216 -2.27 -9.11 6.15
C ILE A 216 -1.63 -9.04 4.77
N ASP A 217 -0.84 -8.00 4.53
CA ASP A 217 0.07 -7.90 3.41
C ASP A 217 1.22 -8.88 3.61
N THR A 218 1.25 -9.93 2.80
CA THR A 218 2.25 -11.00 2.84
C THR A 218 3.65 -10.50 2.48
N ASP A 219 3.76 -9.47 1.63
CA ASP A 219 5.04 -8.91 1.18
C ASP A 219 5.67 -8.00 2.25
N ALA A 220 4.84 -7.41 3.12
CA ALA A 220 5.28 -6.60 4.26
C ALA A 220 5.47 -7.41 5.56
N CYS A 221 4.71 -8.50 5.74
CA CYS A 221 4.67 -9.26 7.00
C CYS A 221 5.97 -10.02 7.28
N ILE A 222 6.56 -9.79 8.46
CA ILE A 222 7.83 -10.43 8.88
C ILE A 222 7.73 -11.95 8.82
N ARG A 223 6.60 -12.54 9.26
CA ARG A 223 6.39 -13.98 9.25
C ARG A 223 6.42 -14.56 7.84
N PHE A 224 5.73 -13.93 6.89
CA PHE A 224 5.71 -14.39 5.49
C PHE A 224 7.03 -14.11 4.76
N ARG A 225 7.68 -12.97 5.00
CA ARG A 225 9.01 -12.67 4.43
C ARG A 225 10.12 -13.60 4.91
N GLN A 226 9.93 -14.30 6.03
CA GLN A 226 10.87 -15.31 6.50
C GLN A 226 10.74 -16.65 5.73
N ASN A 227 9.65 -16.89 4.99
CA ASN A 227 9.52 -18.08 4.13
C ASN A 227 10.67 -18.20 3.14
N ASP A 228 11.05 -17.08 2.51
CA ASP A 228 12.15 -17.01 1.55
C ASP A 228 13.49 -17.50 2.14
N ARG A 229 13.62 -17.53 3.48
CA ARG A 229 14.83 -17.95 4.19
C ARG A 229 14.73 -19.34 4.82
N THR A 230 13.54 -19.91 4.95
CA THR A 230 13.27 -21.11 5.74
C THR A 230 12.70 -22.27 4.93
N GLU A 231 12.68 -22.18 3.59
CA GLU A 231 12.16 -23.22 2.69
C GLU A 231 10.74 -23.72 3.06
N GLY A 232 9.92 -22.85 3.66
CA GLY A 232 8.53 -23.15 4.02
C GLY A 232 8.30 -23.71 5.42
N GLU A 233 9.32 -23.81 6.27
CA GLU A 233 9.15 -24.23 7.68
C GLU A 233 8.83 -23.02 8.59
N ILE A 234 7.56 -22.59 8.60
CA ILE A 234 7.07 -21.46 9.43
C ILE A 234 6.70 -21.93 10.84
N ALA A 235 7.68 -22.26 11.68
CA ALA A 235 7.39 -22.74 13.05
C ALA A 235 7.64 -21.69 14.16
N ASP A 236 8.57 -20.74 13.99
CA ASP A 236 8.98 -19.83 15.09
C ASP A 236 9.26 -18.39 14.59
N ALA A 237 8.24 -17.74 14.02
CA ALA A 237 8.30 -16.39 13.49
C ALA A 237 7.32 -15.44 14.23
N CYS A 238 7.34 -14.14 13.89
CA CYS A 238 6.49 -13.13 14.52
C CYS A 238 4.98 -13.50 14.49
N GLY A 239 4.38 -13.71 15.67
CA GLY A 239 2.95 -14.00 15.86
C GLY A 239 2.21 -12.97 16.71
N VAL A 240 2.76 -11.75 16.82
CA VAL A 240 2.23 -10.73 17.76
C VAL A 240 0.77 -10.40 17.49
N CYS A 241 0.39 -10.24 16.21
CA CYS A 241 -0.99 -9.93 15.85
C CYS A 241 -1.95 -11.06 16.28
N GLU A 242 -1.56 -12.32 16.12
CA GLU A 242 -2.34 -13.50 16.58
C GLU A 242 -2.50 -13.50 18.09
N MET A 243 -1.40 -13.28 18.84
CA MET A 243 -1.42 -13.26 20.32
C MET A 243 -2.33 -12.18 20.90
N VAL A 244 -2.43 -11.01 20.25
CA VAL A 244 -3.27 -9.90 20.73
C VAL A 244 -4.70 -9.95 20.18
N CYS A 245 -4.99 -10.83 19.22
CA CYS A 245 -6.31 -10.92 18.60
C CYS A 245 -7.26 -11.70 19.50
N GLU A 246 -8.05 -10.99 20.31
CA GLU A 246 -9.07 -11.59 21.18
C GLU A 246 -10.10 -12.45 20.41
N ALA A 247 -10.38 -12.08 19.15
CA ALA A 247 -11.31 -12.82 18.30
C ALA A 247 -10.74 -14.15 17.79
N GLY A 248 -9.42 -14.39 17.92
CA GLY A 248 -8.76 -15.57 17.35
C GLY A 248 -8.90 -15.68 15.83
N ALA A 249 -9.02 -14.55 15.12
CA ALA A 249 -9.36 -14.51 13.71
C ALA A 249 -8.16 -14.63 12.77
N ILE A 250 -6.92 -14.53 13.29
CA ILE A 250 -5.72 -14.57 12.47
C ILE A 250 -5.37 -16.02 12.20
N ASN A 251 -5.31 -16.37 10.91
CA ASN A 251 -4.92 -17.69 10.44
C ASN A 251 -3.81 -17.54 9.40
N PHE A 252 -2.58 -17.88 9.77
CA PHE A 252 -1.43 -17.83 8.86
C PHE A 252 -1.41 -18.98 7.84
N ASP A 253 -2.20 -20.03 8.06
CA ASP A 253 -2.29 -21.21 7.18
C ASP A 253 -3.41 -21.07 6.14
N GLN A 254 -4.16 -19.96 6.15
CA GLN A 254 -5.20 -19.69 5.17
C GLN A 254 -4.64 -19.76 3.74
N GLN A 255 -5.29 -20.53 2.88
CA GLN A 255 -4.92 -20.71 1.48
C GLN A 255 -5.98 -20.08 0.57
N ASP A 256 -5.58 -19.80 -0.67
CA ASP A 256 -6.51 -19.40 -1.72
C ASP A 256 -7.53 -20.50 -2.00
N GLU A 257 -8.80 -20.11 -2.08
CA GLU A 257 -9.90 -21.00 -2.45
C GLU A 257 -10.33 -20.71 -3.89
N VAL A 258 -10.38 -21.76 -4.72
CA VAL A 258 -10.90 -21.66 -6.09
C VAL A 258 -12.40 -21.94 -6.06
N LEU A 259 -13.19 -20.93 -6.40
CA LEU A 259 -14.64 -21.03 -6.52
C LEU A 259 -15.03 -21.21 -7.99
N GLU A 260 -15.78 -22.27 -8.28
CA GLU A 260 -16.39 -22.50 -9.59
C GLU A 260 -17.80 -21.88 -9.61
N LEU A 261 -18.01 -20.89 -10.50
CA LEU A 261 -19.27 -20.16 -10.63
C LEU A 261 -19.76 -20.21 -12.08
N ASP A 262 -20.97 -20.72 -12.27
CA ASP A 262 -21.65 -20.68 -13.57
C ASP A 262 -22.32 -19.32 -13.76
N VAL A 263 -21.80 -18.52 -14.69
CA VAL A 263 -22.30 -17.16 -14.98
C VAL A 263 -22.66 -17.00 -16.46
N GLY A 264 -23.77 -16.32 -16.74
CA GLY A 264 -24.23 -16.05 -18.12
C GLY A 264 -23.74 -14.73 -18.70
N ALA A 265 -23.25 -13.81 -17.87
CA ALA A 265 -22.73 -12.51 -18.28
C ALA A 265 -21.64 -12.04 -17.33
N ILE A 266 -20.65 -11.33 -17.87
CA ILE A 266 -19.49 -10.79 -17.14
C ILE A 266 -19.40 -9.29 -17.42
N ILE A 267 -19.18 -8.48 -16.38
CA ILE A 267 -18.97 -7.03 -16.51
C ILE A 267 -17.55 -6.71 -16.03
N VAL A 268 -16.70 -6.22 -16.93
CA VAL A 268 -15.34 -5.81 -16.62
C VAL A 268 -15.34 -4.35 -16.17
N ALA A 269 -15.04 -4.16 -14.88
CA ALA A 269 -15.05 -2.88 -14.20
C ALA A 269 -13.74 -2.63 -13.41
N THR A 270 -12.60 -3.05 -13.97
CA THR A 270 -11.27 -3.08 -13.32
C THR A 270 -10.65 -1.70 -13.09
N GLY A 271 -11.35 -0.61 -13.41
CA GLY A 271 -10.91 0.73 -13.03
C GLY A 271 -9.79 1.28 -13.92
N PHE A 272 -8.85 1.98 -13.31
CA PHE A 272 -7.70 2.63 -13.96
C PHE A 272 -6.55 2.73 -12.95
N GLU A 273 -5.35 3.04 -13.44
CA GLU A 273 -4.20 3.39 -12.60
C GLU A 273 -3.70 4.81 -12.91
N MET A 274 -3.08 5.45 -11.92
CA MET A 274 -2.44 6.76 -12.12
C MET A 274 -1.08 6.56 -12.78
N TRP A 275 -0.83 7.30 -13.84
CA TRP A 275 0.45 7.27 -14.55
C TRP A 275 1.57 7.90 -13.71
N ASP A 276 2.77 7.30 -13.76
CA ASP A 276 3.94 7.72 -12.96
C ASP A 276 4.69 8.92 -13.58
N PRO A 277 4.68 10.10 -12.92
CA PRO A 277 5.34 11.28 -13.44
C PRO A 277 6.88 11.27 -13.37
N HIS A 278 7.53 10.27 -12.75
CA HIS A 278 8.99 10.12 -12.83
C HIS A 278 9.51 10.01 -14.26
N GLN A 279 8.68 9.53 -15.18
CA GLN A 279 9.03 9.37 -16.59
C GLN A 279 9.25 10.73 -17.30
N LEU A 280 8.73 11.84 -16.76
CA LEU A 280 8.92 13.19 -17.30
C LEU A 280 9.80 14.02 -16.36
N SER A 281 11.10 13.96 -16.62
CA SER A 281 12.12 14.60 -15.79
C SER A 281 11.97 16.12 -15.64
N GLN A 282 11.28 16.80 -16.58
CA GLN A 282 11.03 18.24 -16.50
C GLN A 282 10.18 18.67 -15.31
N TYR A 283 9.40 17.75 -14.72
CA TYR A 283 8.58 18.05 -13.55
C TYR A 283 9.31 17.84 -12.23
N SER A 284 10.56 17.36 -12.25
CA SER A 284 11.39 17.14 -11.07
C SER A 284 10.71 16.31 -9.97
N TYR A 285 9.73 15.48 -10.34
CA TYR A 285 9.05 14.59 -9.41
C TYR A 285 10.06 13.65 -8.75
N GLY A 286 9.94 13.45 -7.43
CA GLY A 286 10.93 12.72 -6.62
C GLY A 286 12.16 13.54 -6.18
N LYS A 287 12.43 14.73 -6.76
CA LYS A 287 13.56 15.59 -6.32
C LYS A 287 13.22 16.49 -5.15
N SER A 288 11.95 16.73 -4.88
CA SER A 288 11.46 17.47 -3.72
C SER A 288 10.19 16.82 -3.18
N PRO A 289 10.05 16.67 -1.85
CA PRO A 289 8.86 16.05 -1.25
C PRO A 289 7.59 16.91 -1.41
N ASN A 290 7.75 18.21 -1.72
CA ASN A 290 6.65 19.15 -1.94
C ASN A 290 6.13 19.15 -3.40
N ILE A 291 6.69 18.31 -4.27
CA ILE A 291 6.13 18.01 -5.58
C ILE A 291 5.30 16.74 -5.42
N ILE A 292 3.99 16.86 -5.58
CA ILE A 292 3.04 15.78 -5.31
C ILE A 292 2.12 15.56 -6.50
N THR A 293 1.54 14.37 -6.64
CA THR A 293 0.50 14.09 -7.64
C THR A 293 -0.87 14.53 -7.15
N GLY A 294 -1.82 14.66 -8.08
CA GLY A 294 -3.22 14.93 -7.75
C GLY A 294 -3.80 13.89 -6.77
N LEU A 295 -3.47 12.61 -6.92
CA LEU A 295 -3.97 11.56 -6.02
C LEU A 295 -3.36 11.67 -4.61
N GLU A 296 -2.10 12.06 -4.51
CA GLU A 296 -1.42 12.28 -3.24
C GLU A 296 -2.01 13.50 -2.50
N PHE A 297 -2.35 14.54 -3.25
CA PHE A 297 -3.12 15.67 -2.72
C PHE A 297 -4.50 15.23 -2.19
N GLU A 298 -5.21 14.33 -2.89
CA GLU A 298 -6.48 13.78 -2.38
C GLU A 298 -6.31 13.10 -1.03
N ARG A 299 -5.23 12.33 -0.84
CA ARG A 299 -4.94 11.68 0.45
C ARG A 299 -4.66 12.70 1.54
N LEU A 300 -3.90 13.76 1.28
CA LEU A 300 -3.67 14.86 2.23
C LEU A 300 -4.96 15.57 2.63
N SER A 301 -5.77 15.93 1.63
CA SER A 301 -6.98 16.71 1.86
C SER A 301 -8.13 15.90 2.48
N ASN A 302 -8.05 14.57 2.48
CA ASN A 302 -9.05 13.67 3.05
C ASN A 302 -8.99 13.64 4.59
N ALA A 303 -10.14 13.75 5.26
CA ALA A 303 -10.22 13.73 6.72
C ALA A 303 -9.73 12.40 7.36
N GLY A 304 -9.93 11.27 6.67
CA GLY A 304 -9.36 9.96 7.03
C GLY A 304 -7.99 9.71 6.38
N GLY A 305 -7.34 10.76 5.87
CA GLY A 305 -6.00 10.76 5.33
C GLY A 305 -4.94 10.85 6.43
N PRO A 306 -3.65 10.70 6.06
CA PRO A 306 -2.52 10.75 6.99
C PRO A 306 -2.39 12.07 7.75
N THR A 307 -2.84 13.18 7.17
CA THR A 307 -2.77 14.52 7.77
C THR A 307 -4.11 14.97 8.35
N GLY A 308 -5.07 14.05 8.55
CA GLY A 308 -6.38 14.38 9.11
C GLY A 308 -7.20 15.37 8.27
N GLY A 309 -6.87 15.53 6.98
CA GLY A 309 -7.51 16.47 6.07
C GLY A 309 -6.83 17.83 5.97
N GLU A 310 -5.69 18.03 6.62
CA GLU A 310 -4.86 19.22 6.47
C GLU A 310 -3.92 19.13 5.26
N ILE A 311 -3.80 20.24 4.52
CA ILE A 311 -2.87 20.36 3.39
C ILE A 311 -1.56 20.95 3.93
N LEU A 312 -0.56 20.09 4.08
CA LEU A 312 0.72 20.42 4.70
C LEU A 312 1.87 20.13 3.72
N LEU A 313 2.93 20.93 3.83
CA LEU A 313 4.25 20.69 3.25
C LEU A 313 4.95 19.56 3.99
N ALA A 314 6.02 19.02 3.41
CA ALA A 314 6.82 17.94 4.00
C ALA A 314 7.39 18.25 5.40
N ASP A 315 7.51 19.53 5.77
CA ASP A 315 7.97 20.00 7.08
C ASP A 315 6.83 20.31 8.06
N GLY A 316 5.59 19.96 7.71
CA GLY A 316 4.39 20.17 8.54
C GLY A 316 3.79 21.57 8.47
N ARG A 317 4.38 22.52 7.72
CA ARG A 317 3.81 23.86 7.55
C ARG A 317 2.70 23.87 6.49
N LYS A 318 1.79 24.83 6.56
CA LYS A 318 0.81 25.06 5.49
C LYS A 318 1.50 25.78 4.31
N PRO A 319 1.23 25.40 3.06
CA PRO A 319 1.75 26.13 1.90
C PRO A 319 1.11 27.53 1.85
N GLU A 320 1.90 28.55 1.49
CA GLU A 320 1.41 29.91 1.24
C GLU A 320 1.12 30.13 -0.26
N ARG A 321 1.85 29.42 -1.13
CA ARG A 321 1.67 29.45 -2.59
C ARG A 321 1.71 28.03 -3.16
N VAL A 322 0.74 27.69 -3.99
CA VAL A 322 0.61 26.37 -4.63
C VAL A 322 0.46 26.53 -6.14
N ALA A 323 1.22 25.76 -6.91
CA ALA A 323 1.00 25.63 -8.34
C ALA A 323 0.39 24.27 -8.67
N ILE A 324 -0.62 24.24 -9.53
CA ILE A 324 -1.23 23.02 -10.06
C ILE A 324 -0.96 22.97 -11.56
N ILE A 325 -0.37 21.86 -12.02
CA ILE A 325 0.02 21.67 -13.42
C ILE A 325 -0.89 20.65 -14.06
N HIS A 326 -1.61 21.06 -15.11
CA HIS A 326 -2.53 20.21 -15.86
C HIS A 326 -1.79 19.36 -16.89
N CYS A 327 -2.49 18.32 -17.38
CA CYS A 327 -2.05 17.50 -18.52
C CYS A 327 -0.67 16.86 -18.31
N VAL A 328 -0.30 16.50 -17.08
CA VAL A 328 0.95 15.79 -16.82
C VAL A 328 0.80 14.35 -17.31
N GLY A 329 1.54 13.99 -18.37
CA GLY A 329 1.43 12.67 -19.00
C GLY A 329 0.21 12.46 -19.90
N SER A 330 -0.62 13.49 -20.13
CA SER A 330 -1.78 13.44 -21.04
C SER A 330 -1.66 14.53 -22.10
N ARG A 331 -2.16 14.27 -23.31
CA ARG A 331 -2.02 15.15 -24.47
C ARG A 331 -0.54 15.49 -24.72
N ASP A 332 0.31 14.48 -24.57
CA ASP A 332 1.76 14.55 -24.74
C ASP A 332 2.22 13.39 -25.64
N GLU A 333 2.95 13.70 -26.72
CA GLU A 333 3.50 12.70 -27.63
C GLU A 333 4.60 11.85 -26.99
N ASN A 334 5.23 12.35 -25.91
CA ASN A 334 6.25 11.62 -25.15
C ASN A 334 5.66 10.73 -24.04
N ALA A 335 4.34 10.78 -23.85
CA ALA A 335 3.59 9.93 -22.93
C ALA A 335 2.30 9.49 -23.62
N HIS A 336 1.14 10.00 -23.20
CA HIS A 336 -0.15 9.63 -23.77
C HIS A 336 -0.74 10.72 -24.66
N PRO A 337 -1.11 10.44 -25.92
CA PRO A 337 -1.69 11.43 -26.83
C PRO A 337 -3.14 11.80 -26.49
N TYR A 338 -3.82 11.01 -25.66
CA TYR A 338 -5.20 11.23 -25.27
C TYR A 338 -5.35 12.16 -24.06
N CYS A 339 -6.59 12.60 -23.80
CA CYS A 339 -6.94 13.38 -22.62
C CYS A 339 -7.53 12.47 -21.54
N SER A 340 -7.04 12.58 -20.30
CA SER A 340 -7.56 11.85 -19.15
C SER A 340 -8.95 12.29 -18.65
N ARG A 341 -9.57 13.32 -19.28
CA ARG A 341 -10.93 13.86 -19.04
C ARG A 341 -11.24 14.40 -17.64
N ILE A 342 -10.62 13.89 -16.58
CA ILE A 342 -10.93 14.24 -15.18
C ILE A 342 -9.99 15.29 -14.58
N CYS A 343 -8.77 15.44 -15.14
CA CYS A 343 -7.72 16.25 -14.54
C CYS A 343 -8.12 17.70 -14.35
N CYS A 344 -8.67 18.36 -15.37
CA CYS A 344 -9.12 19.74 -15.24
C CYS A 344 -10.07 19.96 -14.05
N MET A 345 -11.04 19.06 -13.87
CA MET A 345 -12.07 19.21 -12.84
C MET A 345 -11.56 18.89 -11.45
N TYR A 346 -10.73 17.85 -11.28
CA TYR A 346 -10.14 17.63 -9.96
C TYR A 346 -9.13 18.73 -9.63
N SER A 347 -8.38 19.28 -10.59
CA SER A 347 -7.46 20.41 -10.33
C SER A 347 -8.22 21.63 -9.81
N LEU A 348 -9.34 22.00 -10.46
CA LEU A 348 -10.21 23.07 -9.98
C LEU A 348 -10.74 22.79 -8.56
N LYS A 349 -11.14 21.55 -8.28
CA LYS A 349 -11.55 21.14 -6.93
C LYS A 349 -10.40 21.26 -5.93
N GLN A 350 -9.19 20.86 -6.31
CA GLN A 350 -8.00 20.96 -5.47
C GLN A 350 -7.62 22.42 -5.23
N ALA A 351 -7.70 23.28 -6.24
CA ALA A 351 -7.52 24.72 -6.10
C ALA A 351 -8.51 25.32 -5.09
N HIS A 352 -9.80 24.97 -5.21
CA HIS A 352 -10.83 25.35 -4.23
C HIS A 352 -10.47 24.90 -2.81
N LEU A 353 -10.08 23.64 -2.64
CA LEU A 353 -9.72 23.08 -1.33
C LEU A 353 -8.46 23.74 -0.73
N VAL A 354 -7.46 24.08 -1.54
CA VAL A 354 -6.29 24.83 -1.09
C VAL A 354 -6.74 26.22 -0.59
N ARG A 355 -7.53 26.94 -1.39
CA ARG A 355 -8.03 28.27 -1.01
C ARG A 355 -8.83 28.23 0.30
N ASP A 356 -9.75 27.29 0.41
CA ASP A 356 -10.64 27.14 1.57
C ASP A 356 -9.89 26.73 2.85
N LYS A 357 -8.96 25.78 2.77
CA LYS A 357 -8.30 25.20 3.95
C LYS A 357 -7.03 25.91 4.40
N THR A 358 -6.30 26.55 3.47
CA THR A 358 -5.00 27.18 3.79
C THR A 358 -4.99 28.68 3.53
N GLY A 359 -5.89 29.20 2.69
CA GLY A 359 -5.86 30.60 2.25
C GLY A 359 -4.75 30.92 1.26
N ALA A 360 -3.99 29.92 0.81
CA ALA A 360 -2.83 30.10 -0.07
C ALA A 360 -3.19 30.73 -1.42
N GLU A 361 -2.21 31.36 -2.06
CA GLU A 361 -2.33 31.72 -3.47
C GLU A 361 -2.22 30.48 -4.35
N VAL A 362 -3.11 30.34 -5.34
CA VAL A 362 -3.12 29.19 -6.24
C VAL A 362 -2.90 29.63 -7.68
N TYR A 363 -2.02 28.91 -8.37
CA TYR A 363 -1.65 29.13 -9.76
C TYR A 363 -1.96 27.87 -10.58
N GLU A 364 -2.85 27.99 -11.57
CA GLU A 364 -3.27 26.90 -12.44
C GLU A 364 -2.59 27.02 -13.80
N PHE A 365 -1.73 26.06 -14.16
CA PHE A 365 -1.05 25.99 -15.46
C PHE A 365 -1.77 25.00 -16.38
N TYR A 366 -2.47 25.52 -17.38
CA TYR A 366 -3.35 24.71 -18.23
C TYR A 366 -3.28 25.13 -19.71
N MET A 367 -3.59 24.19 -20.62
CA MET A 367 -3.71 24.49 -22.06
C MET A 367 -5.13 24.91 -22.42
N ASP A 368 -6.09 24.02 -22.12
CA ASP A 368 -7.52 24.22 -22.31
C ASP A 368 -8.25 23.73 -21.06
N MET A 369 -9.21 24.49 -20.57
CA MET A 369 -10.05 24.07 -19.45
C MET A 369 -11.19 23.22 -20.00
N ARG A 370 -11.23 21.93 -19.63
CA ARG A 370 -12.22 20.97 -20.15
C ARG A 370 -13.35 20.70 -19.14
N ALA A 371 -14.12 21.75 -18.85
CA ALA A 371 -15.25 21.73 -17.93
C ALA A 371 -16.57 21.35 -18.64
N PHE A 372 -16.63 20.14 -19.24
CA PHE A 372 -17.69 19.77 -20.19
C PHE A 372 -18.98 19.18 -19.58
N GLY A 373 -18.96 18.82 -18.29
CA GLY A 373 -20.10 18.23 -17.58
C GLY A 373 -21.15 19.27 -17.18
N LYS A 374 -22.31 18.80 -16.70
CA LYS A 374 -23.34 19.69 -16.16
C LYS A 374 -22.80 20.44 -14.94
N ALA A 375 -22.95 21.76 -14.91
CA ALA A 375 -22.46 22.64 -13.85
C ALA A 375 -20.93 22.74 -13.72
N TYR A 376 -20.16 22.20 -14.68
CA TYR A 376 -18.70 22.20 -14.59
C TYR A 376 -18.12 23.57 -14.96
N GLU A 377 -18.67 24.25 -15.97
CA GLU A 377 -18.26 25.61 -16.33
C GLU A 377 -18.59 26.59 -15.19
N GLU A 378 -19.76 26.46 -14.59
CA GLU A 378 -20.17 27.27 -13.43
C GLU A 378 -19.25 27.03 -12.23
N PHE A 379 -18.73 25.81 -12.06
CA PHE A 379 -17.71 25.52 -11.07
C PHE A 379 -16.36 26.16 -11.41
N TYR A 380 -15.96 26.16 -12.68
CA TYR A 380 -14.77 26.87 -13.14
C TYR A 380 -14.88 28.40 -12.89
N GLU A 381 -16.00 29.02 -13.25
CA GLU A 381 -16.28 30.44 -12.97
C GLU A 381 -16.24 30.75 -11.47
N ARG A 382 -16.77 29.85 -10.64
CA ARG A 382 -16.69 29.99 -9.18
C ARG A 382 -15.24 30.01 -8.70
N VAL A 383 -14.41 29.07 -9.14
CA VAL A 383 -13.00 28.99 -8.73
C VAL A 383 -12.21 30.22 -9.22
N GLN A 384 -12.55 30.78 -10.39
CA GLN A 384 -12.02 32.08 -10.82
C GLN A 384 -12.41 33.21 -9.85
N GLY A 385 -13.66 33.23 -9.37
CA GLY A 385 -14.15 34.19 -8.38
C GLY A 385 -13.47 34.07 -7.00
N GLU A 386 -12.86 32.93 -6.67
CA GLU A 386 -12.14 32.68 -5.42
C GLU A 386 -10.71 33.25 -5.41
N GLY A 387 -10.27 33.86 -6.52
CA GLY A 387 -8.97 34.52 -6.65
C GLY A 387 -7.84 33.59 -7.11
N VAL A 388 -8.16 32.47 -7.74
CA VAL A 388 -7.17 31.57 -8.36
C VAL A 388 -6.63 32.19 -9.65
N THR A 389 -5.31 32.16 -9.82
CA THR A 389 -4.64 32.70 -11.01
C THR A 389 -4.51 31.63 -12.09
N PHE A 390 -5.15 31.85 -13.23
CA PHE A 390 -5.12 30.94 -14.38
C PHE A 390 -4.07 31.39 -15.39
N VAL A 391 -3.04 30.56 -15.59
CA VAL A 391 -2.00 30.74 -16.59
C VAL A 391 -2.30 29.83 -17.77
N ARG A 392 -2.70 30.41 -18.90
CA ARG A 392 -2.96 29.65 -20.12
C ARG A 392 -1.63 29.30 -20.79
N GLY A 393 -1.03 28.23 -20.32
CA GLY A 393 0.28 27.75 -20.68
C GLY A 393 0.54 26.39 -20.07
N ARG A 394 1.20 25.50 -20.81
CA ARG A 394 1.71 24.27 -20.21
C ARG A 394 2.81 24.65 -19.22
N GLY A 395 2.70 24.20 -17.96
CA GLY A 395 3.83 24.22 -17.03
C GLY A 395 4.96 23.38 -17.65
N ALA A 396 5.98 24.05 -18.16
CA ALA A 396 7.01 23.45 -19.00
C ALA A 396 8.08 22.76 -18.16
N GLU A 397 8.40 23.34 -17.01
CA GLU A 397 9.48 22.87 -16.15
C GLU A 397 9.21 23.24 -14.68
N VAL A 398 9.59 22.35 -13.77
CA VAL A 398 9.66 22.60 -12.32
C VAL A 398 11.11 22.48 -11.89
N GLU A 399 11.65 23.57 -11.36
CA GLU A 399 13.00 23.66 -10.82
C GLU A 399 12.96 23.72 -9.29
N VAL A 400 13.78 22.90 -8.63
CA VAL A 400 13.96 22.93 -7.17
C VAL A 400 15.05 23.94 -6.85
N LEU A 401 14.70 25.02 -6.16
CA LEU A 401 15.63 26.08 -5.80
C LEU A 401 16.48 25.72 -4.57
N PRO A 402 17.66 26.36 -4.37
CA PRO A 402 18.54 26.06 -3.23
C PRO A 402 17.93 26.33 -1.84
N ASP A 403 16.91 27.19 -1.77
CA ASP A 403 16.17 27.51 -0.54
C ASP A 403 15.02 26.53 -0.25
N GLY A 404 14.82 25.53 -1.12
CA GLY A 404 13.76 24.54 -1.02
C GLY A 404 12.44 24.93 -1.70
N LYS A 405 12.32 26.15 -2.24
CA LYS A 405 11.14 26.56 -3.02
C LYS A 405 11.12 25.92 -4.41
N LEU A 406 9.94 25.89 -5.01
CA LEU A 406 9.71 25.29 -6.31
C LEU A 406 9.40 26.38 -7.32
N ARG A 407 10.21 26.51 -8.38
CA ARG A 407 9.98 27.45 -9.47
C ARG A 407 9.29 26.73 -10.62
N VAL A 408 8.07 27.14 -10.92
CA VAL A 408 7.33 26.65 -12.10
C VAL A 408 7.51 27.64 -13.25
N LYS A 409 8.00 27.16 -14.38
CA LYS A 409 8.17 27.94 -15.61
C LYS A 409 7.11 27.52 -16.64
N GLY A 410 6.50 28.47 -17.30
CA GLY A 410 5.56 28.22 -18.39
C GLY A 410 5.52 29.40 -19.36
N GLU A 411 4.92 29.20 -20.53
CA GLU A 411 4.62 30.28 -21.47
C GLU A 411 3.16 30.66 -21.32
N ASP A 412 2.87 31.92 -20.97
CA ASP A 412 1.49 32.41 -20.99
C ASP A 412 1.13 32.81 -22.42
N ALA A 413 0.30 31.98 -23.07
CA ALA A 413 -0.13 32.17 -24.45
C ALA A 413 -0.98 33.43 -24.64
N ASN A 414 -1.65 33.93 -23.59
CA ASN A 414 -2.43 35.16 -23.69
C ASN A 414 -1.53 36.40 -23.63
N LEU A 415 -0.41 36.32 -22.92
CA LEU A 415 0.56 37.43 -22.78
C LEU A 415 1.72 37.34 -23.78
N GLY A 416 1.92 36.20 -24.44
CA GLY A 416 3.03 35.96 -25.36
C GLY A 416 4.40 36.06 -24.70
N ARG A 417 4.51 35.69 -23.41
CA ARG A 417 5.75 35.78 -22.64
C ARG A 417 5.92 34.60 -21.70
N ILE A 418 7.18 34.29 -21.40
CA ILE A 418 7.52 33.32 -20.36
C ILE A 418 7.16 33.90 -19.00
N VAL A 419 6.48 33.11 -18.19
CA VAL A 419 6.13 33.40 -16.80
C VAL A 419 6.82 32.40 -15.88
N GLN A 420 7.20 32.88 -14.71
CA GLN A 420 7.83 32.07 -13.66
C GLN A 420 7.19 32.41 -12.33
N VAL A 421 6.85 31.39 -11.55
CA VAL A 421 6.23 31.55 -10.23
C VAL A 421 6.95 30.65 -9.24
N ASP A 422 7.39 31.23 -8.13
CA ASP A 422 7.99 30.51 -7.01
C ASP A 422 6.91 30.13 -6.00
N VAL A 423 6.72 28.84 -5.77
CA VAL A 423 5.70 28.27 -4.90
C VAL A 423 6.30 27.34 -3.86
N ASP A 424 5.52 27.03 -2.83
CA ASP A 424 5.95 26.12 -1.76
C ASP A 424 5.58 24.66 -2.08
N MET A 425 4.51 24.45 -2.85
CA MET A 425 4.00 23.14 -3.27
C MET A 425 3.64 23.14 -4.76
N VAL A 426 3.93 22.02 -5.44
CA VAL A 426 3.48 21.76 -6.81
C VAL A 426 2.61 20.51 -6.82
N VAL A 427 1.42 20.60 -7.41
CA VAL A 427 0.52 19.47 -7.62
C VAL A 427 0.48 19.11 -9.11
N LEU A 428 0.94 17.90 -9.43
CA LEU A 428 0.97 17.34 -10.78
C LEU A 428 -0.33 16.62 -11.06
N SER A 429 -1.12 17.15 -11.99
CA SER A 429 -2.37 16.53 -12.40
C SER A 429 -2.10 15.47 -13.46
N THR A 430 -1.74 14.27 -12.97
CA THR A 430 -1.26 13.15 -13.77
C THR A 430 -2.37 12.47 -14.57
N ALA A 431 -1.94 11.81 -15.65
CA ALA A 431 -2.78 11.00 -16.51
C ALA A 431 -3.31 9.76 -15.79
N ILE A 432 -4.39 9.20 -16.33
CA ILE A 432 -4.85 7.87 -15.98
C ILE A 432 -4.62 6.92 -17.15
N GLU A 433 -4.28 5.68 -16.85
CA GLU A 433 -4.03 4.62 -17.83
C GLU A 433 -4.73 3.32 -17.43
N ALA A 434 -4.74 2.36 -18.36
CA ALA A 434 -5.28 1.04 -18.08
C ALA A 434 -4.43 0.34 -16.99
N PRO A 435 -5.03 -0.46 -16.10
CA PRO A 435 -4.29 -1.17 -15.06
C PRO A 435 -3.17 -2.06 -15.62
N HIS A 436 -2.11 -2.27 -14.85
CA HIS A 436 -0.95 -3.08 -15.26
C HIS A 436 -1.30 -4.51 -15.72
N ASP A 437 -2.40 -5.10 -15.22
CA ASP A 437 -2.84 -6.44 -15.59
C ASP A 437 -3.92 -6.47 -16.69
N ALA A 438 -4.17 -5.34 -17.37
CA ALA A 438 -5.18 -5.22 -18.41
C ALA A 438 -4.97 -6.21 -19.57
N ASP A 439 -3.73 -6.52 -19.96
CA ASP A 439 -3.45 -7.52 -21.01
C ASP A 439 -3.84 -8.93 -20.58
N ARG A 440 -3.65 -9.28 -19.30
CA ARG A 440 -4.07 -10.57 -18.75
C ARG A 440 -5.59 -10.68 -18.73
N VAL A 441 -6.27 -9.62 -18.30
CA VAL A 441 -7.74 -9.54 -18.30
C VAL A 441 -8.28 -9.60 -19.72
N ALA A 442 -7.65 -8.90 -20.68
CA ALA A 442 -8.01 -8.96 -22.09
C ALA A 442 -7.91 -10.38 -22.65
N ALA A 443 -6.80 -11.08 -22.38
CA ALA A 443 -6.60 -12.45 -22.80
C ALA A 443 -7.63 -13.41 -22.18
N LEU A 444 -7.93 -13.25 -20.88
CA LEU A 444 -8.88 -14.09 -20.16
C LEU A 444 -10.31 -14.00 -20.73
N PHE A 445 -10.76 -12.79 -21.07
CA PHE A 445 -12.13 -12.54 -21.54
C PHE A 445 -12.24 -12.33 -23.05
N GLY A 446 -11.13 -12.49 -23.80
CA GLY A 446 -11.11 -12.30 -25.25
C GLY A 446 -11.44 -10.86 -25.69
N LEU A 447 -10.92 -9.85 -24.98
CA LEU A 447 -11.21 -8.44 -25.26
C LEU A 447 -10.16 -7.82 -26.18
N GLY A 448 -10.60 -6.90 -27.03
CA GLY A 448 -9.71 -6.00 -27.77
C GLY A 448 -9.25 -4.84 -26.89
N ARG A 449 -8.15 -4.18 -27.30
CA ARG A 449 -7.70 -2.90 -26.73
C ARG A 449 -7.74 -1.80 -27.78
N THR A 450 -8.10 -0.60 -27.37
CA THR A 450 -8.01 0.62 -28.19
C THR A 450 -6.58 1.15 -28.18
N ALA A 451 -6.28 2.10 -29.09
CA ALA A 451 -4.94 2.68 -29.22
C ALA A 451 -4.45 3.47 -27.99
N ASP A 452 -5.38 3.87 -27.12
CA ASP A 452 -5.11 4.49 -25.81
C ASP A 452 -4.85 3.46 -24.70
N GLY A 453 -4.90 2.16 -25.01
CA GLY A 453 -4.62 1.08 -24.07
C GLY A 453 -5.82 0.61 -23.25
N PHE A 454 -6.99 1.24 -23.33
CA PHE A 454 -8.17 0.76 -22.61
C PHE A 454 -8.87 -0.39 -23.35
N PHE A 455 -9.89 -1.01 -22.74
CA PHE A 455 -10.65 -2.07 -23.40
C PHE A 455 -11.55 -1.50 -24.50
N ALA A 456 -11.55 -2.16 -25.64
CA ALA A 456 -12.33 -1.75 -26.80
C ALA A 456 -13.81 -2.16 -26.66
N GLU A 457 -14.69 -1.18 -26.77
CA GLU A 457 -16.11 -1.40 -26.99
C GLU A 457 -16.40 -1.97 -28.39
N ALA A 458 -17.56 -2.60 -28.55
CA ALA A 458 -17.99 -3.14 -29.83
C ALA A 458 -18.23 -2.02 -30.86
N HIS A 459 -18.82 -0.91 -30.43
CA HIS A 459 -18.99 0.26 -31.29
C HIS A 459 -19.17 1.54 -30.45
N PRO A 460 -18.39 2.62 -30.70
CA PRO A 460 -18.35 3.82 -29.84
C PRO A 460 -19.70 4.50 -29.54
N LYS A 461 -20.65 4.40 -30.48
CA LYS A 461 -21.99 5.01 -30.37
C LYS A 461 -23.12 4.03 -30.10
N MET A 462 -23.22 2.97 -30.92
CA MET A 462 -24.34 2.03 -30.89
C MET A 462 -24.24 1.01 -29.76
N ARG A 463 -23.03 0.61 -29.38
CA ARG A 463 -22.76 -0.46 -28.41
C ARG A 463 -21.58 -0.08 -27.50
N PRO A 464 -21.69 1.03 -26.74
CA PRO A 464 -20.56 1.60 -26.00
C PRO A 464 -20.14 0.81 -24.76
N VAL A 465 -21.05 -0.02 -24.22
CA VAL A 465 -20.80 -0.86 -23.03
C VAL A 465 -20.62 -2.33 -23.37
N GLU A 466 -20.82 -2.71 -24.62
CA GLU A 466 -20.69 -4.10 -25.07
C GLU A 466 -19.31 -4.30 -25.69
N THR A 467 -18.88 -5.55 -25.77
CA THR A 467 -17.63 -5.92 -26.44
C THR A 467 -17.93 -6.77 -27.67
N ASN A 468 -16.90 -7.07 -28.47
CA ASN A 468 -17.04 -8.05 -29.56
C ASN A 468 -17.15 -9.49 -29.05
N THR A 469 -16.95 -9.71 -27.74
CA THR A 469 -17.18 -11.00 -27.09
C THR A 469 -18.56 -10.99 -26.42
N ASP A 470 -19.51 -11.70 -27.03
CA ASP A 470 -20.86 -11.83 -26.49
C ASP A 470 -20.84 -12.33 -25.05
N GLY A 471 -21.67 -11.71 -24.20
CA GLY A 471 -21.73 -12.00 -22.77
C GLY A 471 -20.73 -11.22 -21.92
N VAL A 472 -19.78 -10.50 -22.52
CA VAL A 472 -18.81 -9.66 -21.80
C VAL A 472 -19.05 -8.18 -22.08
N PHE A 473 -19.23 -7.40 -21.02
CA PHE A 473 -19.54 -5.97 -21.05
C PHE A 473 -18.46 -5.16 -20.31
N LEU A 474 -18.40 -3.86 -20.58
CA LEU A 474 -17.47 -2.92 -19.96
C LEU A 474 -18.21 -1.93 -19.06
N ALA A 475 -17.65 -1.62 -17.90
CA ALA A 475 -18.17 -0.60 -16.99
C ALA A 475 -17.06 0.32 -16.50
N GLY A 476 -17.36 1.62 -16.42
CA GLY A 476 -16.41 2.60 -15.86
C GLY A 476 -15.10 2.70 -16.64
N THR A 477 -14.07 3.17 -15.95
CA THR A 477 -12.81 3.60 -16.58
C THR A 477 -11.96 2.50 -17.21
N ALA A 478 -12.10 1.23 -16.84
CA ALA A 478 -12.59 0.18 -17.73
C ALA A 478 -12.25 0.40 -19.22
N GLN A 479 -13.20 1.05 -19.88
CA GLN A 479 -13.22 1.31 -21.32
C GLN A 479 -12.48 2.60 -21.72
N GLY A 480 -12.09 3.45 -20.76
CA GLY A 480 -11.44 4.71 -21.06
C GLY A 480 -11.72 5.81 -20.02
N PRO A 481 -10.97 6.92 -20.05
CA PRO A 481 -11.06 7.98 -19.04
C PRO A 481 -12.46 8.59 -18.92
N ARG A 482 -12.99 8.74 -17.71
CA ARG A 482 -14.29 9.40 -17.42
C ARG A 482 -14.41 9.76 -15.94
N ASP A 483 -15.35 10.63 -15.61
CA ASP A 483 -15.63 11.02 -14.23
C ASP A 483 -16.63 10.07 -13.54
N VAL A 484 -16.98 10.37 -12.28
CA VAL A 484 -17.88 9.53 -11.48
C VAL A 484 -19.30 9.48 -12.07
N PRO A 485 -19.96 10.60 -12.43
CA PRO A 485 -21.27 10.56 -13.07
C PRO A 485 -21.32 9.71 -14.35
N ASP A 486 -20.36 9.90 -15.25
CA ASP A 486 -20.27 9.11 -16.49
C ASP A 486 -20.01 7.63 -16.18
N THR A 487 -19.19 7.34 -15.17
CA THR A 487 -18.92 5.95 -14.71
C THR A 487 -20.18 5.27 -14.21
N VAL A 488 -20.98 5.95 -13.38
CA VAL A 488 -22.23 5.40 -12.84
C VAL A 488 -23.24 5.17 -13.95
N ALA A 489 -23.39 6.11 -14.89
CA ALA A 489 -24.27 5.95 -16.04
C ALA A 489 -23.84 4.77 -16.93
N HIS A 490 -22.53 4.64 -17.20
CA HIS A 490 -21.97 3.54 -17.98
C HIS A 490 -22.15 2.18 -17.30
N ALA A 491 -21.98 2.12 -15.98
CA ALA A 491 -22.24 0.90 -15.20
C ALA A 491 -23.73 0.51 -15.24
N GLY A 492 -24.65 1.47 -15.14
CA GLY A 492 -26.08 1.23 -15.31
C GLY A 492 -26.44 0.69 -16.70
N ALA A 493 -25.82 1.23 -17.74
CA ALA A 493 -25.98 0.72 -19.10
C ALA A 493 -25.44 -0.71 -19.27
N ALA A 494 -24.25 -1.00 -18.73
CA ALA A 494 -23.67 -2.36 -18.76
C ALA A 494 -24.56 -3.37 -18.03
N ALA A 495 -25.06 -3.02 -16.84
CA ALA A 495 -26.01 -3.86 -16.09
C ALA A 495 -27.30 -4.10 -16.88
N SER A 496 -27.85 -3.06 -17.53
CA SER A 496 -29.04 -3.22 -18.36
C SER A 496 -28.83 -4.16 -19.55
N MET A 497 -27.67 -4.09 -20.21
CA MET A 497 -27.37 -4.96 -21.35
C MET A 497 -27.09 -6.40 -20.92
N ALA A 498 -26.42 -6.59 -19.78
CA ALA A 498 -26.25 -7.91 -19.18
C ALA A 498 -27.60 -8.53 -18.79
N LEU A 499 -28.49 -7.76 -18.14
CA LEU A 499 -29.83 -8.23 -17.80
C LEU A 499 -30.66 -8.56 -19.04
N ALA A 500 -30.58 -7.75 -20.09
CA ALA A 500 -31.29 -8.01 -21.35
C ALA A 500 -30.81 -9.30 -22.06
N LEU A 501 -29.55 -9.70 -21.83
CA LEU A 501 -29.04 -10.99 -22.28
C LEU A 501 -29.59 -12.14 -21.42
N LEU A 502 -29.51 -11.99 -20.09
CA LEU A 502 -29.93 -13.01 -19.14
C LEU A 502 -31.44 -13.28 -19.18
N ASP A 503 -32.26 -12.24 -19.35
CA ASP A 503 -33.73 -12.34 -19.39
C ASP A 503 -34.23 -13.16 -20.58
N LYS A 504 -33.48 -13.20 -21.69
CA LYS A 504 -33.84 -14.02 -22.86
C LYS A 504 -33.82 -15.51 -22.56
N GLY A 505 -33.00 -15.97 -21.61
CA GLY A 505 -32.83 -17.39 -21.27
C GLY A 505 -32.12 -18.24 -22.34
N GLU A 506 -32.14 -17.83 -23.60
CA GLU A 506 -31.44 -18.45 -24.72
C GLU A 506 -30.75 -17.39 -25.61
N VAL A 507 -29.65 -17.79 -26.25
CA VAL A 507 -28.86 -16.92 -27.13
C VAL A 507 -28.61 -17.60 -28.47
N THR A 508 -28.74 -16.83 -29.54
CA THR A 508 -28.37 -17.29 -30.88
C THR A 508 -26.89 -17.03 -31.09
N ILE A 509 -26.10 -18.10 -31.18
CA ILE A 509 -24.68 -18.02 -31.55
C ILE A 509 -24.51 -17.95 -33.06
N SER A 510 -23.44 -17.29 -33.51
CA SER A 510 -23.07 -17.29 -34.93
C SER A 510 -22.84 -18.73 -35.42
N PRO A 511 -23.43 -19.14 -36.56
CA PRO A 511 -23.18 -20.46 -37.14
C PRO A 511 -21.81 -20.57 -37.82
N ILE A 512 -21.01 -19.50 -37.80
CA ILE A 512 -19.64 -19.43 -38.36
C ILE A 512 -18.69 -20.13 -37.38
N THR A 513 -18.87 -21.44 -37.21
CA THR A 513 -18.05 -22.25 -36.30
C THR A 513 -17.21 -23.23 -37.10
N SER A 514 -16.05 -23.58 -36.56
CA SER A 514 -15.24 -24.66 -37.12
C SER A 514 -15.92 -26.01 -36.89
N PHE A 515 -15.85 -26.89 -37.88
CA PHE A 515 -16.40 -28.24 -37.82
C PHE A 515 -15.32 -29.25 -38.22
N VAL A 516 -15.20 -30.35 -37.47
CA VAL A 516 -14.21 -31.41 -37.74
C VAL A 516 -14.86 -32.57 -38.48
N LEU A 517 -14.33 -32.89 -39.65
CA LEU A 517 -14.64 -34.12 -40.38
C LEU A 517 -13.83 -35.27 -39.76
N THR A 518 -14.42 -35.97 -38.80
CA THR A 518 -13.80 -37.05 -38.01
C THR A 518 -13.10 -38.11 -38.86
N ARG A 519 -13.63 -38.38 -40.06
CA ARG A 519 -13.04 -39.34 -41.03
C ARG A 519 -11.64 -38.94 -41.50
N TYR A 520 -11.37 -37.64 -41.63
CA TYR A 520 -10.08 -37.11 -42.11
C TYR A 520 -9.16 -36.72 -40.96
N CYS A 521 -9.69 -36.53 -39.75
CA CYS A 521 -8.90 -36.13 -38.60
C CYS A 521 -7.88 -37.21 -38.22
N MET A 522 -6.60 -36.85 -38.17
CA MET A 522 -5.51 -37.77 -37.78
C MET A 522 -5.17 -37.72 -36.28
N GLY A 523 -5.87 -36.89 -35.48
CA GLY A 523 -5.65 -36.82 -34.03
C GLY A 523 -4.35 -36.12 -33.60
N CYS A 524 -3.75 -35.28 -34.44
CA CYS A 524 -2.44 -34.68 -34.15
C CYS A 524 -2.42 -33.59 -33.05
N GLY A 525 -3.59 -33.15 -32.57
CA GLY A 525 -3.71 -32.17 -31.48
C GLY A 525 -3.32 -30.71 -31.80
N LYS A 526 -2.78 -30.41 -32.98
CA LYS A 526 -2.35 -29.04 -33.35
C LYS A 526 -3.46 -28.00 -33.25
N CYS A 527 -4.69 -28.39 -33.60
CA CYS A 527 -5.87 -27.52 -33.52
C CYS A 527 -6.25 -27.11 -32.09
N VAL A 528 -5.92 -27.94 -31.09
CA VAL A 528 -6.16 -27.64 -29.67
C VAL A 528 -5.27 -26.49 -29.22
N VAL A 529 -3.98 -26.55 -29.57
CA VAL A 529 -2.97 -25.57 -29.16
C VAL A 529 -3.22 -24.19 -29.78
N VAL A 530 -3.69 -24.13 -31.03
CA VAL A 530 -3.91 -22.86 -31.74
C VAL A 530 -5.23 -22.17 -31.37
N CYS A 531 -6.14 -22.84 -30.65
CA CYS A 531 -7.45 -22.28 -30.36
C CYS A 531 -7.38 -21.33 -29.16
N PRO A 532 -7.57 -20.00 -29.34
CA PRO A 532 -7.50 -19.06 -28.23
C PRO A 532 -8.72 -19.13 -27.29
N TYR A 533 -9.79 -19.83 -27.71
CA TYR A 533 -11.05 -19.94 -26.98
C TYR A 533 -11.23 -21.29 -26.29
N THR A 534 -10.21 -22.17 -26.32
CA THR A 534 -10.27 -23.55 -25.81
C THR A 534 -11.47 -24.34 -26.35
N ALA A 535 -11.94 -24.01 -27.56
CA ALA A 535 -13.14 -24.58 -28.14
C ALA A 535 -12.92 -25.99 -28.72
N ILE A 536 -11.69 -26.51 -28.73
CA ILE A 536 -11.34 -27.77 -29.38
C ILE A 536 -10.72 -28.73 -28.36
N SER A 537 -11.26 -29.93 -28.28
CA SER A 537 -10.77 -31.02 -27.43
C SER A 537 -10.47 -32.27 -28.26
N LEU A 538 -9.61 -33.15 -27.75
CA LEU A 538 -9.45 -34.51 -28.30
C LEU A 538 -10.35 -35.46 -27.52
N GLY A 539 -11.20 -36.19 -28.24
CA GLY A 539 -12.03 -37.25 -27.67
C GLY A 539 -11.21 -38.50 -27.33
N GLU A 540 -11.86 -39.45 -26.63
CA GLU A 540 -11.26 -40.75 -26.30
C GLU A 540 -10.89 -41.58 -27.54
N ASP A 541 -11.54 -41.31 -28.68
CA ASP A 541 -11.23 -41.89 -30.00
C ASP A 541 -9.98 -41.27 -30.65
N GLY A 542 -9.31 -40.34 -29.97
CA GLY A 542 -8.16 -39.59 -30.45
C GLY A 542 -8.51 -38.57 -31.53
N LYS A 543 -9.78 -38.29 -31.78
CA LYS A 543 -10.21 -37.32 -32.81
C LYS A 543 -10.53 -35.98 -32.18
N ALA A 544 -10.30 -34.90 -32.94
CA ALA A 544 -10.66 -33.57 -32.49
C ALA A 544 -12.17 -33.33 -32.61
N SER A 545 -12.76 -32.69 -31.61
CA SER A 545 -14.13 -32.18 -31.62
C SER A 545 -14.11 -30.69 -31.32
N VAL A 546 -15.01 -29.94 -31.96
CA VAL A 546 -15.18 -28.50 -31.71
C VAL A 546 -16.47 -28.31 -30.91
N ASN A 547 -16.37 -27.63 -29.77
CA ASN A 547 -17.52 -27.09 -29.06
C ASN A 547 -18.00 -25.82 -29.80
N ALA A 548 -19.12 -25.94 -30.52
CA ALA A 548 -19.68 -24.85 -31.29
C ALA A 548 -20.04 -23.62 -30.43
N ALA A 549 -20.39 -23.81 -29.15
CA ALA A 549 -20.73 -22.70 -28.25
C ALA A 549 -19.51 -21.83 -27.88
N LEU A 550 -18.31 -22.42 -27.85
CA LEU A 550 -17.07 -21.72 -27.54
C LEU A 550 -16.36 -21.18 -28.80
N CYS A 551 -16.67 -21.73 -29.98
CA CYS A 551 -16.00 -21.38 -31.22
C CYS A 551 -16.44 -20.00 -31.72
N LYS A 552 -15.53 -19.03 -31.79
CA LYS A 552 -15.78 -17.69 -32.37
C LYS A 552 -15.48 -17.58 -33.87
N GLY A 553 -15.22 -18.69 -34.55
CA GLY A 553 -15.10 -18.70 -36.01
C GLY A 553 -13.85 -18.05 -36.60
N CYS A 554 -12.75 -17.94 -35.85
CA CYS A 554 -11.53 -17.27 -36.34
C CYS A 554 -10.79 -18.02 -37.47
N GLY A 555 -11.07 -19.31 -37.66
CA GLY A 555 -10.45 -20.13 -38.71
C GLY A 555 -9.00 -20.56 -38.45
N SER A 556 -8.36 -20.17 -37.34
CA SER A 556 -6.94 -20.51 -37.06
C SER A 556 -6.68 -22.02 -37.06
N CYS A 557 -7.63 -22.81 -36.55
CA CYS A 557 -7.54 -24.27 -36.54
C CYS A 557 -7.67 -24.91 -37.93
N VAL A 558 -8.38 -24.25 -38.86
CA VAL A 558 -8.49 -24.69 -40.26
C VAL A 558 -7.14 -24.53 -40.93
N ALA A 559 -6.53 -23.35 -40.81
CA ALA A 559 -5.24 -23.04 -41.43
C ALA A 559 -4.07 -23.94 -40.94
N VAL A 560 -4.11 -24.43 -39.70
CA VAL A 560 -3.06 -25.30 -39.15
C VAL A 560 -3.31 -26.79 -39.37
N CYS A 561 -4.51 -27.18 -39.82
CA CYS A 561 -4.88 -28.58 -39.93
C CYS A 561 -4.09 -29.26 -41.06
N PRO A 562 -3.20 -30.24 -40.77
CA PRO A 562 -2.39 -30.85 -41.82
C PRO A 562 -3.16 -31.86 -42.69
N SER A 563 -4.38 -32.24 -42.28
CA SER A 563 -5.21 -33.23 -42.96
C SER A 563 -6.46 -32.63 -43.61
N ASP A 564 -6.57 -31.29 -43.65
CA ASP A 564 -7.77 -30.57 -44.11
C ASP A 564 -9.07 -31.13 -43.50
N ALA A 565 -8.96 -31.59 -42.25
CA ALA A 565 -10.05 -32.25 -41.55
C ALA A 565 -10.97 -31.25 -40.83
N ILE A 566 -10.61 -29.98 -40.81
CA ILE A 566 -11.37 -28.93 -40.12
C ILE A 566 -11.80 -27.93 -41.18
N THR A 567 -13.08 -27.60 -41.24
CA THR A 567 -13.62 -26.57 -42.12
C THR A 567 -14.28 -25.47 -41.29
N LEU A 568 -14.30 -24.24 -41.79
CA LEU A 568 -15.02 -23.13 -41.16
C LEU A 568 -16.33 -22.91 -41.91
N LEU A 569 -17.46 -23.09 -41.22
CA LEU A 569 -18.76 -22.82 -41.81
C LEU A 569 -18.84 -21.33 -42.24
N HIS A 570 -19.40 -21.07 -43.42
CA HIS A 570 -19.46 -19.73 -44.07
C HIS A 570 -18.14 -19.18 -44.63
N PHE A 571 -17.02 -19.86 -44.39
CA PHE A 571 -15.71 -19.58 -45.00
C PHE A 571 -15.03 -20.89 -45.39
N THR A 572 -15.74 -21.74 -46.13
CA THR A 572 -15.17 -23.00 -46.62
C THR A 572 -14.14 -22.72 -47.72
N ASP A 573 -13.21 -23.65 -47.93
CA ASP A 573 -12.19 -23.50 -48.97
C ASP A 573 -12.82 -23.24 -50.36
N ASP A 574 -13.89 -23.97 -50.70
CA ASP A 574 -14.65 -23.74 -51.94
C ASP A 574 -15.23 -22.32 -52.03
N GLN A 575 -15.73 -21.77 -50.92
CA GLN A 575 -16.27 -20.40 -50.89
C GLN A 575 -15.16 -19.36 -51.07
N ILE A 576 -14.01 -19.55 -50.41
CA ILE A 576 -12.86 -18.66 -50.54
C ILE A 576 -12.28 -18.73 -51.95
N VAL A 577 -12.11 -19.93 -52.50
CA VAL A 577 -11.64 -20.12 -53.88
C VAL A 577 -12.60 -19.48 -54.87
N ALA A 578 -13.91 -19.69 -54.73
CA ALA A 578 -14.90 -19.03 -55.59
C ALA A 578 -14.84 -17.50 -55.48
N GLN A 579 -14.60 -16.94 -54.29
CA GLN A 579 -14.41 -15.50 -54.09
C GLN A 579 -13.15 -14.98 -54.81
N ILE A 580 -12.04 -15.74 -54.76
CA ILE A 580 -10.78 -15.44 -55.46
C ILE A 580 -10.99 -15.51 -56.98
N GLU A 581 -11.60 -16.59 -57.48
CA GLU A 581 -11.90 -16.78 -58.90
C GLU A 581 -12.81 -15.67 -59.43
N GLY A 582 -13.80 -15.23 -58.63
CA GLY A 582 -14.67 -14.11 -58.98
C GLY A 582 -13.93 -12.80 -59.29
N LEU A 583 -12.82 -12.53 -58.59
CA LEU A 583 -11.97 -11.36 -58.86
C LEU A 583 -11.29 -11.45 -60.24
N PHE A 584 -10.86 -12.65 -60.63
CA PHE A 584 -10.24 -12.89 -61.93
C PHE A 584 -11.27 -12.95 -63.07
N ALA A 585 -12.47 -13.46 -62.81
CA ALA A 585 -13.56 -13.54 -63.78
C ALA A 585 -14.12 -12.15 -64.16
N ALA A 586 -14.20 -11.21 -63.20
CA ALA A 586 -14.65 -9.84 -63.45
C ALA A 586 -13.68 -9.05 -64.37
N SER A 587 -12.41 -9.43 -64.40
CA SER A 587 -11.38 -8.83 -65.28
C SER A 587 -11.50 -9.23 -66.75
N LEU A 588 -12.38 -10.19 -67.07
CA LEU A 588 -12.63 -10.71 -68.42
C LEU A 588 -13.94 -10.18 -69.04
N VAL A 589 -14.69 -9.33 -68.34
CA VAL A 589 -15.86 -8.64 -68.91
C VAL A 589 -15.36 -7.35 -69.60
N PRO A 590 -15.49 -7.22 -70.93
CA PRO A 590 -15.12 -5.98 -71.61
C PRO A 590 -15.99 -4.84 -71.07
N ALA A 591 -15.37 -3.68 -70.82
CA ALA A 591 -16.11 -2.46 -70.52
C ALA A 591 -16.97 -2.07 -71.74
N GLY A 592 -18.23 -2.50 -71.74
CA GLY A 592 -19.24 -2.11 -72.71
C GLY A 592 -20.12 -3.25 -73.18
N VAL A 593 -21.23 -3.48 -72.45
CA VAL A 593 -22.61 -3.48 -72.99
C VAL A 593 -23.52 -2.89 -71.93
#